data_AF-A0A6I5PAA0-F1
#
_entry.id   AF-A0A6I5PAA0-F1
#
_cell.length_a   1.000
_cell.length_b   1.000
_cell.length_c   1.000
_cell.angle_alpha   90.00
_cell.angle_beta   90.00
_cell.angle_gamma   90.00
#
_symmetry.space_group_name_H-M   'P 1'
#
loop_
_entity.id
_entity.type
_entity.pdbx_description
1 polymer ?
#
loop_
_entity_poly.entity_id
_entity_poly.type
_entity_poly.pdbx_seq_one_letter_code
_entity_poly.pdbx_strand_id
1 'polypeptide(L)'
;MQERYPGQYPQVLRTVQRRVRTWKALHGEAPEVMFELRHEPGVMGISDFTELKGVEITISGKPFEHLLYHYRLAYSGWRYAQVIQGGESFIALSEGATECPICQWRRAPRASHG
;
A
#
# COMPACT_ATOMS: atom_id res chain seq x y z
N MET A 1 11.54 -22.17 -32.73
CA MET A 1 11.62 -22.81 -34.07
C MET A 1 12.75 -22.22 -34.90
N GLN A 2 12.88 -20.89 -35.04
CA GLN A 2 14.07 -20.28 -35.67
C GLN A 2 15.37 -20.45 -34.85
N GLU A 3 15.29 -20.48 -33.52
CA GLU A 3 16.46 -20.86 -32.66
C GLU A 3 16.91 -22.31 -32.86
N ARG A 4 16.00 -23.21 -33.28
CA ARG A 4 16.31 -24.63 -33.51
C ARG A 4 16.65 -24.94 -34.97
N TYR A 5 16.24 -24.10 -35.93
CA TYR A 5 16.44 -24.30 -37.37
C TYR A 5 16.67 -22.95 -38.08
N PRO A 6 17.88 -22.36 -37.99
CA PRO A 6 18.20 -21.09 -38.63
C PRO A 6 18.22 -21.23 -40.16
N GLY A 7 17.54 -20.31 -40.87
CA GLY A 7 17.56 -20.21 -42.34
C GLY A 7 16.61 -21.13 -43.12
N GLN A 8 15.96 -22.10 -42.47
CA GLN A 8 15.13 -23.11 -43.15
C GLN A 8 13.69 -22.67 -43.44
N TYR A 9 13.22 -21.62 -42.79
CA TYR A 9 11.88 -21.06 -42.99
C TYR A 9 11.97 -19.54 -43.18
N PRO A 10 11.15 -18.94 -44.08
CA PRO A 10 11.02 -17.49 -44.18
C PRO A 10 10.61 -16.89 -42.81
N GLN A 11 10.69 -15.57 -42.65
CA GLN A 11 10.31 -14.87 -41.40
C GLN A 11 8.79 -14.93 -41.12
N VAL A 12 8.27 -16.13 -40.88
CA VAL A 12 6.85 -16.46 -40.67
C VAL A 12 6.42 -16.35 -39.21
N LEU A 13 7.37 -16.16 -38.28
CA LEU A 13 7.09 -16.02 -36.85
C LEU A 13 6.09 -14.90 -36.58
N ARG A 14 6.27 -13.74 -37.23
CA ARG A 14 5.35 -12.60 -37.07
C ARG A 14 3.92 -12.95 -37.48
N THR A 15 3.75 -13.72 -38.55
CA THR A 15 2.43 -14.13 -39.06
C THR A 15 1.78 -15.15 -38.14
N VAL A 16 2.55 -16.13 -37.65
CA VAL A 16 2.05 -17.14 -36.69
C VAL A 16 1.68 -16.48 -35.37
N GLN A 17 2.55 -15.65 -34.80
CA GLN A 17 2.29 -14.91 -33.56
C GLN A 17 1.04 -14.04 -33.69
N ARG A 18 0.85 -13.34 -34.82
CA ARG A 18 -0.35 -12.54 -35.08
C ARG A 18 -1.61 -13.41 -35.06
N ARG A 19 -1.62 -14.54 -35.77
CA ARG A 19 -2.77 -15.45 -35.81
C ARG A 19 -3.10 -16.05 -34.45
N VAL A 20 -2.08 -16.45 -33.69
CA VAL A 20 -2.24 -16.95 -32.32
C VAL A 20 -2.83 -15.86 -31.42
N ARG A 21 -2.36 -14.60 -31.52
CA ARG A 21 -2.90 -13.47 -30.77
C ARG A 21 -4.37 -13.20 -31.13
N THR A 22 -4.73 -13.23 -32.41
CA THR A 22 -6.12 -13.09 -32.87
C THR A 22 -7.01 -14.21 -32.35
N TRP A 23 -6.54 -15.46 -32.41
CA TRP A 23 -7.31 -16.59 -31.90
C TRP A 23 -7.52 -16.51 -30.38
N LYS A 24 -6.47 -16.16 -29.61
CA LYS A 24 -6.57 -15.93 -28.16
C LYS A 24 -7.52 -14.78 -27.80
N ALA A 25 -7.62 -13.74 -28.61
CA ALA A 25 -8.57 -12.65 -28.37
C ALA A 25 -10.03 -13.05 -28.62
N LEU A 26 -10.28 -14.03 -29.52
CA LEU A 26 -11.62 -14.48 -29.89
C LEU A 26 -12.13 -15.66 -29.06
N HIS A 27 -11.22 -16.56 -28.65
CA HIS A 27 -11.57 -17.83 -28.00
C HIS A 27 -10.74 -18.10 -26.74
N GLY A 28 -9.82 -17.22 -26.38
CA GLY A 28 -9.10 -17.31 -25.12
C GLY A 28 -9.97 -16.88 -23.95
N GLU A 29 -9.50 -17.22 -22.76
CA GLU A 29 -10.09 -16.74 -21.51
C GLU A 29 -10.15 -15.21 -21.50
N ALA A 30 -11.17 -14.65 -20.84
CA ALA A 30 -11.29 -13.22 -20.70
C ALA A 30 -9.98 -12.64 -20.14
N PRO A 31 -9.45 -11.55 -20.72
CA PRO A 31 -8.23 -10.94 -20.20
C PRO A 31 -8.40 -10.64 -18.71
N GLU A 32 -7.39 -10.99 -17.91
CA GLU A 32 -7.34 -10.57 -16.52
C GLU A 32 -7.30 -9.04 -16.49
N VAL A 33 -8.41 -8.43 -16.05
CA VAL A 33 -8.53 -6.98 -15.96
C VAL A 33 -7.85 -6.53 -14.67
N MET A 34 -6.67 -5.92 -14.79
CA MET A 34 -6.02 -5.25 -13.68
C MET A 34 -6.42 -3.78 -13.65
N PHE A 35 -7.01 -3.34 -12.53
CA PHE A 35 -7.24 -1.93 -12.27
C PHE A 35 -6.03 -1.34 -11.53
N GLU A 36 -5.60 -0.17 -11.97
CA GLU A 36 -4.54 0.56 -11.28
C GLU A 36 -5.09 1.14 -9.97
N LEU A 37 -4.49 0.74 -8.84
CA LEU A 37 -4.80 1.34 -7.55
C LEU A 37 -4.08 2.69 -7.44
N ARG A 38 -4.79 3.79 -7.72
CA ARG A 38 -4.26 5.15 -7.61
C ARG A 38 -4.48 5.70 -6.21
N HIS A 39 -3.40 6.11 -5.55
CA HIS A 39 -3.46 6.76 -4.23
C HIS A 39 -3.30 8.26 -4.42
N GLU A 40 -4.38 9.02 -4.31
CA GLU A 40 -4.27 10.48 -4.39
C GLU A 40 -3.62 11.07 -3.12
N PRO A 41 -2.77 12.11 -3.24
CA PRO A 41 -2.14 12.76 -2.10
C PRO A 41 -3.18 13.23 -1.06
N GLY A 42 -3.01 12.82 0.20
CA GLY A 42 -3.87 13.27 1.31
C GLY A 42 -5.31 12.74 1.26
N VAL A 43 -5.60 11.72 0.45
CA VAL A 43 -6.92 11.06 0.39
C VAL A 43 -6.97 9.81 1.26
N MET A 44 -5.90 9.00 1.25
CA MET A 44 -5.86 7.74 1.98
C MET A 44 -4.73 7.70 3.00
N GLY A 45 -5.11 7.45 4.25
CA GLY A 45 -4.21 7.11 5.35
C GLY A 45 -4.53 5.72 5.86
N ILE A 46 -3.48 5.00 6.25
CA ILE A 46 -3.54 3.64 6.80
C ILE A 46 -3.09 3.74 8.25
N SER A 47 -3.91 3.24 9.17
CA SER A 47 -3.57 3.14 10.60
C SER A 47 -3.53 1.68 11.02
N ASP A 48 -2.52 1.32 11.80
CA ASP A 48 -2.36 -0.02 12.33
C ASP A 48 -1.76 0.02 13.75
N PHE A 49 -1.97 -1.05 14.51
CA PHE A 49 -1.32 -1.25 15.80
C PHE A 49 -0.23 -2.31 15.66
N THR A 50 0.95 -2.01 16.19
CA THR A 50 2.08 -2.94 16.15
C THR A 50 2.57 -3.19 17.57
N GLU A 51 2.53 -4.44 17.98
CA GLU A 51 3.20 -4.92 19.18
C GLU A 51 4.68 -5.18 18.85
N LEU A 52 5.60 -4.62 19.64
CA LEU A 52 7.03 -4.83 19.45
C LEU A 52 7.43 -6.20 20.04
N LYS A 53 7.37 -7.24 19.21
CA LYS A 53 7.76 -8.59 19.64
C LYS A 53 9.28 -8.73 19.71
N GLY A 54 9.78 -9.28 20.82
CA GLY A 54 11.20 -9.59 21.02
C GLY A 54 12.04 -8.49 21.67
N VAL A 55 11.43 -7.37 22.09
CA VAL A 55 12.10 -6.33 22.88
C VAL A 55 11.23 -6.01 24.10
N GLU A 56 11.75 -6.33 25.29
CA GLU A 56 11.09 -6.01 26.55
C GLU A 56 11.51 -4.60 26.98
N ILE A 57 10.59 -3.64 26.90
CA ILE A 57 10.84 -2.29 27.39
C ILE A 57 10.58 -2.29 28.89
N THR A 58 11.58 -1.91 29.69
CA THR A 58 11.42 -1.76 31.13
C THR A 58 11.44 -0.29 31.53
N ILE A 59 10.41 0.17 32.24
CA ILE A 59 10.39 1.51 32.84
C ILE A 59 10.55 1.33 34.36
N SER A 60 11.59 1.96 34.94
CA SER A 60 11.91 1.84 36.37
C SER A 60 12.04 0.39 36.86
N GLY A 61 12.58 -0.49 36.02
CA GLY A 61 12.80 -1.91 36.33
C GLY A 61 11.55 -2.79 36.29
N LYS A 62 10.40 -2.28 35.85
CA LYS A 62 9.19 -3.07 35.60
C LYS A 62 8.96 -3.24 34.10
N PRO A 63 8.54 -4.44 33.64
CA PRO A 63 8.18 -4.64 32.25
C PRO A 63 7.00 -3.75 31.88
N PHE A 64 7.13 -3.05 30.76
CA PHE A 64 6.14 -2.11 30.25
C PHE A 64 5.50 -2.69 28.99
N GLU A 65 4.27 -3.16 29.15
CA GLU A 65 3.42 -3.55 28.02
C GLU A 65 3.08 -2.29 27.22
N HIS A 66 3.56 -2.24 25.99
CA HIS A 66 3.41 -1.09 25.10
C HIS A 66 2.88 -1.53 23.75
N LEU A 67 2.03 -0.69 23.17
CA LEU A 67 1.52 -0.87 21.83
C LEU A 67 1.90 0.37 21.00
N LEU A 68 2.39 0.15 19.78
CA LEU A 68 2.71 1.23 18.87
C LEU A 68 1.52 1.48 17.95
N TYR A 69 0.96 2.68 18.00
CA TYR A 69 0.07 3.16 16.95
C TYR A 69 0.91 3.67 15.79
N HIS A 70 0.66 3.17 14.58
CA HIS A 70 1.36 3.56 13.37
C HIS A 70 0.37 4.07 12.33
N TYR A 71 0.61 5.29 11.85
CA TYR A 71 -0.16 5.92 10.78
C TYR A 71 0.73 6.22 9.59
N ARG A 72 0.25 5.94 8.37
CA ARG A 72 0.97 6.17 7.13
C ARG A 72 0.08 6.75 6.03
N LEU A 73 0.62 7.69 5.27
CA LEU A 73 -0.01 8.13 4.02
C LEU A 73 0.34 7.23 2.84
N ALA A 74 -0.69 6.81 2.11
CA ALA A 74 -0.57 5.82 1.04
C ALA A 74 0.17 6.36 -0.21
N TYR A 75 0.19 7.69 -0.40
CA TYR A 75 0.88 8.35 -1.51
C TYR A 75 2.32 8.74 -1.17
N SER A 76 2.53 9.58 -0.16
CA SER A 76 3.84 10.18 0.14
C SER A 76 4.76 9.27 0.95
N GLY A 77 4.22 8.19 1.54
CA GLY A 77 4.98 7.31 2.42
C GLY A 77 5.35 7.93 3.77
N TRP A 78 4.88 9.15 4.07
CA TRP A 78 5.03 9.80 5.38
C TRP A 78 4.39 8.94 6.47
N ARG A 79 5.06 8.85 7.62
CA ARG A 79 4.69 7.98 8.74
C ARG A 79 4.72 8.74 10.05
N TYR A 80 3.80 8.39 10.93
CA TYR A 80 3.72 8.82 12.31
C TYR A 80 3.58 7.59 13.20
N ALA A 81 4.31 7.56 14.30
CA ALA A 81 4.21 6.47 15.27
C ALA A 81 4.17 7.05 16.68
N GLN A 82 3.34 6.45 17.52
CA GLN A 82 3.13 6.88 18.90
C GLN A 82 3.02 5.66 19.81
N VAL A 83 3.61 5.77 21.00
CA VAL A 83 3.46 4.76 22.06
C VAL A 83 2.13 5.02 22.76
N ILE A 84 1.30 3.98 22.83
CA ILE A 84 0.05 4.03 23.57
C ILE A 84 0.16 3.13 24.80
N GLN A 85 -0.34 3.66 25.92
CA GLN A 85 -0.39 2.96 27.19
C GLN A 85 -1.78 2.33 27.32
N GLY A 86 -1.83 1.01 27.27
CA GLY A 86 -3.07 0.23 27.19
C GLY A 86 -3.20 -0.49 25.86
N GLY A 87 -3.98 -1.57 25.87
CA GLY A 87 -4.15 -2.44 24.71
C GLY A 87 -4.93 -1.78 23.56
N GLU A 88 -5.27 -2.60 22.57
CA GLU A 88 -6.09 -2.21 21.42
C GLU A 88 -7.46 -1.70 21.89
N SER A 89 -7.65 -0.39 21.88
CA SER A 89 -8.90 0.25 22.30
C SER A 89 -9.29 1.37 21.35
N PHE A 90 -10.59 1.68 21.30
CA PHE A 90 -11.07 2.81 20.50
C PHE A 90 -10.45 4.14 20.95
N ILE A 91 -10.21 4.29 22.25
CA ILE A 91 -9.55 5.48 22.83
C ILE A 91 -8.15 5.64 22.23
N ALA A 92 -7.35 4.56 22.27
CA ALA A 92 -6.01 4.51 21.66
C ALA A 92 -6.02 4.92 20.18
N LEU A 93 -6.98 4.40 19.40
CA LEU A 93 -7.13 4.74 17.99
C LEU A 93 -7.48 6.22 17.78
N SER A 94 -8.44 6.72 18.56
CA SER A 94 -8.94 8.09 18.44
C SER A 94 -7.89 9.11 18.85
N GLU A 95 -7.08 8.80 19.86
CA GLU A 95 -5.98 9.63 20.34
C GLU A 95 -4.87 9.67 19.29
N GLY A 96 -4.39 8.51 18.81
CA GLY A 96 -3.38 8.47 17.76
C GLY A 96 -3.81 9.14 16.45
N ALA A 97 -5.07 9.00 16.05
CA ALA A 97 -5.62 9.67 14.87
C ALA A 97 -5.77 11.19 15.09
N THR A 98 -6.10 11.62 16.31
CA THR A 98 -6.24 13.05 16.64
C THR A 98 -4.88 13.71 16.76
N GLU A 99 -3.89 13.05 17.34
CA GLU A 99 -2.54 13.60 17.54
C GLU A 99 -1.70 13.59 16.27
N CYS A 100 -2.00 12.70 15.32
CA CYS A 100 -1.33 12.65 14.03
C CYS A 100 -1.38 14.03 13.32
N PRO A 101 -0.24 14.71 13.12
CA PRO A 101 -0.21 16.08 12.60
C PRO A 101 -0.89 16.26 11.24
N ILE A 102 -0.79 15.26 10.35
CA ILE A 102 -1.41 15.34 9.03
C ILE A 102 -2.93 15.16 9.07
N CYS A 103 -3.44 14.43 10.07
CA CYS A 103 -4.88 14.30 10.32
C CYS A 103 -5.46 15.62 10.85
N GLN A 104 -4.69 16.35 11.66
CA GLN A 104 -5.09 17.67 12.16
C GLN A 104 -5.08 18.73 11.05
N TRP A 105 -4.10 18.70 10.14
CA TRP A 105 -4.01 19.69 9.06
C TRP A 105 -5.26 19.71 8.16
N ARG A 106 -5.89 18.54 7.95
CA ARG A 106 -7.13 18.43 7.18
C ARG A 106 -8.36 19.04 7.87
N ARG A 107 -8.32 19.23 9.19
CA ARG A 107 -9.38 19.89 9.98
C ARG A 107 -9.22 21.40 10.10
N ALA A 108 -8.06 21.95 9.75
CA ALA A 108 -7.86 23.40 9.77
C ALA A 108 -8.80 24.05 8.74
N PRO A 109 -9.62 25.06 9.13
CA PRO A 109 -10.41 25.81 8.17
C PRO A 109 -9.45 26.40 7.13
N ARG A 110 -9.75 26.18 5.84
CA ARG A 110 -9.02 26.85 4.76
C ARG A 110 -9.09 28.34 5.02
N ALA A 111 -7.97 28.94 5.38
CA ALA A 111 -7.88 30.39 5.55
C ALA A 111 -8.32 31.03 4.23
N SER A 112 -9.50 31.65 4.26
CA SER A 112 -9.98 32.50 3.18
C SER A 112 -8.99 33.64 3.05
N HIS A 113 -8.18 33.61 1.99
CA HIS A 113 -7.35 34.74 1.63
C HIS A 113 -8.31 35.80 1.07
N GLY A 114 -8.47 36.89 1.82
CA GLY A 114 -9.14 38.13 1.38
C GLY A 114 -8.14 39.07 0.71
#